data_AF-A0A399F739-F1
#
_entry.id   AF-A0A399F739-F1
#
_cell.length_a   1.000
_cell.length_b   1.000
_cell.length_c   1.000
_cell.angle_alpha   90.00
_cell.angle_beta   90.00
_cell.angle_gamma   90.00
#
_symmetry.space_group_name_H-M   'P 1'
#
loop_
_entity.id
_entity.type
_entity.pdbx_description
1 polymer ?
#
loop_
_entity_poly.entity_id
_entity_poly.type
_entity_poly.pdbx_seq_one_letter_code
_entity_poly.pdbx_strand_id
1 'polypeptide(L)'
;MTILPLTLGVVVGATGSGILSGRLGRYKTLLIVGSVWLVGIFLLLHFLLQVDTPLWFAILLFFLLGLGLGPSQSLLQVAAQNNVPMQRIGSATAFTQFVRQIGSTIGIALLGTVLSNNLHNATCAAFPQSPDCQPGAVVRNAGAQQNTDIDAEFKQLETLLVAALKGDEGAYAQLQANPTIPAEVKARLIKGGIPAQFKLLEERAVAAAKGDVQAYNELVSDPLVPAEFKKQLVKGGIPAQVQAQNAQLLATLEKALGGDAASKQALLANPQVPQQIKGLLQGPTPPAQAIPGILAGVQKGLQAAEPQIVAQIEAQAIPQIQKGIEQAQGPALEAATSAAVKGLEETKVKLKGALETGITNAERNIFLYAAVFILISLIFTLLLPDEVLRGGSGFGARGGQPSVAH
;
A
#
# COMPACT_ATOMS: atom_id res chain seq x y z
N MET A 1 24.41 11.45 -4.69
CA MET A 1 25.70 11.40 -3.97
C MET A 1 26.51 10.11 -4.21
N THR A 2 25.95 9.06 -4.81
CA THR A 2 26.61 7.74 -4.98
C THR A 2 27.55 7.62 -6.19
N ILE A 3 27.46 8.48 -7.20
CA ILE A 3 28.22 8.35 -8.46
C ILE A 3 29.65 8.93 -8.36
N LEU A 4 29.88 9.87 -7.45
CA LEU A 4 31.15 10.61 -7.30
C LEU A 4 32.38 9.70 -7.04
N PRO A 5 32.33 8.71 -6.12
CA PRO A 5 33.49 7.85 -5.86
C PRO A 5 33.87 6.99 -7.07
N LEU A 6 32.87 6.48 -7.79
CA LEU A 6 33.08 5.66 -8.98
C LEU A 6 33.76 6.47 -10.09
N THR A 7 33.27 7.67 -10.38
CA THR A 7 33.83 8.52 -11.44
C THR A 7 35.24 8.98 -11.10
N LEU A 8 35.52 9.32 -9.83
CA LEU A 8 36.87 9.61 -9.36
C LEU A 8 37.80 8.40 -9.56
N GLY A 9 37.36 7.20 -9.19
CA GLY A 9 38.12 5.97 -9.41
C GLY A 9 38.43 5.74 -10.89
N VAL A 10 37.45 5.94 -11.78
CA VAL A 10 37.64 5.81 -13.24
C VAL A 10 38.68 6.80 -13.76
N VAL A 11 38.61 8.07 -13.34
CA VAL A 11 39.57 9.10 -13.77
C VAL A 11 40.98 8.77 -13.29
N VAL A 12 41.13 8.37 -12.02
CA VAL A 12 42.43 8.00 -11.45
C VAL A 12 43.00 6.77 -12.17
N GLY A 13 42.18 5.74 -12.38
CA GLY A 13 42.58 4.52 -13.09
C GLY A 13 42.95 4.77 -14.56
N ALA A 14 42.17 5.58 -15.29
CA ALA A 14 42.42 5.92 -16.69
C ALA A 14 43.69 6.77 -16.85
N THR A 15 43.89 7.76 -15.99
CA THR A 15 45.08 8.62 -16.01
C THR A 15 46.34 7.83 -15.63
N GLY A 16 46.26 7.05 -14.55
CA GLY A 16 47.38 6.25 -14.06
C GLY A 16 47.82 5.19 -15.08
N SER A 17 46.87 4.48 -15.69
CA SER A 17 47.18 3.50 -16.75
C SER A 17 47.77 4.14 -18.01
N GLY A 18 47.31 5.33 -18.40
CA GLY A 18 47.90 6.08 -19.51
C GLY A 18 49.38 6.39 -19.28
N ILE A 19 49.71 7.00 -18.13
CA ILE A 19 51.10 7.32 -17.75
C ILE A 19 51.94 6.04 -17.66
N LEU A 20 51.42 5.01 -17.01
CA LEU A 20 52.14 3.76 -16.78
C LEU A 20 52.39 3.00 -18.10
N SER A 21 51.42 2.98 -19.02
CA SER A 21 51.59 2.39 -20.34
C SER A 21 52.67 3.11 -21.17
N GLY A 22 52.73 4.45 -21.08
CA GLY A 22 53.78 5.24 -21.72
C GLY A 22 55.19 4.95 -21.18
N ARG A 23 55.31 4.61 -19.89
CA ARG A 23 56.59 4.22 -19.27
C ARG A 23 56.98 2.77 -19.54
N LEU A 24 56.02 1.84 -19.52
CA LEU A 24 56.25 0.41 -19.71
C LEU A 24 56.37 0.03 -21.20
N GLY A 25 55.89 0.88 -22.11
CA GLY A 25 55.93 0.65 -23.56
C GLY A 25 55.00 -0.46 -24.06
N ARG A 26 54.28 -1.15 -23.16
CA ARG A 26 53.38 -2.27 -23.46
C ARG A 26 52.03 -2.08 -22.77
N TYR A 27 50.94 -2.36 -23.49
CA TYR A 27 49.57 -2.17 -22.99
C TYR A 27 48.89 -3.48 -22.53
N LYS A 28 49.32 -4.64 -23.06
CA LYS A 28 48.69 -5.95 -22.81
C LYS A 28 48.69 -6.34 -21.33
N THR A 29 49.84 -6.20 -20.64
CA THR A 29 49.95 -6.54 -19.21
C THR A 29 49.01 -5.71 -18.34
N LEU A 30 48.86 -4.42 -18.65
CA LEU A 30 47.98 -3.51 -17.91
C LEU A 30 46.49 -3.86 -18.10
N LEU A 31 46.10 -4.28 -19.31
CA LEU A 31 44.74 -4.75 -19.58
C LEU A 31 44.41 -6.06 -18.85
N ILE A 32 45.36 -7.00 -18.77
CA ILE A 32 45.17 -8.27 -18.06
C ILE A 32 45.03 -8.01 -16.55
N VAL A 33 45.93 -7.22 -15.95
CA VAL A 33 45.87 -6.88 -14.52
C VAL A 33 44.57 -6.14 -14.18
N GLY A 34 44.17 -5.16 -15.01
CA GLY A 34 42.90 -4.45 -14.83
C GLY A 34 41.68 -5.36 -14.94
N SER A 35 41.69 -6.31 -15.87
CA SER A 35 40.59 -7.28 -16.04
C SER A 35 40.49 -8.25 -14.86
N VAL A 36 41.61 -8.79 -14.37
CA VAL A 36 41.63 -9.66 -13.18
C VAL A 36 41.17 -8.91 -11.94
N TRP A 37 41.62 -7.65 -11.78
CA TRP A 37 41.17 -6.77 -10.71
C TRP A 37 39.65 -6.55 -10.75
N LEU A 38 39.09 -6.27 -11.93
CA LEU A 38 37.66 -6.08 -12.10
C LEU A 38 36.87 -7.34 -11.74
N VAL A 39 37.30 -8.52 -12.20
CA VAL A 39 36.65 -9.79 -11.82
C VAL A 39 36.64 -9.96 -10.30
N GLY A 40 37.77 -9.70 -9.63
CA GLY A 40 37.86 -9.77 -8.17
C GLY A 40 36.91 -8.81 -7.46
N ILE A 41 36.85 -7.55 -7.89
CA ILE A 41 35.93 -6.55 -7.30
C ILE A 41 34.46 -6.88 -7.57
N PHE A 42 34.10 -7.33 -8.78
CA PHE A 42 32.71 -7.71 -9.09
C PHE A 42 32.24 -8.92 -8.28
N LEU A 43 33.10 -9.93 -8.10
CA LEU A 43 32.79 -11.06 -7.22
C LEU A 43 32.68 -10.62 -5.76
N LEU A 44 33.57 -9.74 -5.30
CA LEU A 44 33.52 -9.21 -3.94
C LEU A 44 32.23 -8.41 -3.71
N LEU A 45 31.79 -7.58 -4.67
CA LEU A 45 30.50 -6.90 -4.64
C LEU A 45 29.32 -7.87 -4.63
N HIS A 46 29.37 -8.96 -5.40
CA HIS A 46 28.33 -9.99 -5.42
C HIS A 46 28.13 -10.64 -4.05
N PHE A 47 29.22 -10.99 -3.34
CA PHE A 47 29.14 -11.68 -2.05
C PHE A 47 28.92 -10.73 -0.86
N LEU A 48 29.53 -9.54 -0.87
CA LEU A 48 29.53 -8.65 0.30
C LEU A 48 28.43 -7.60 0.28
N LEU A 49 27.82 -7.28 -0.87
CA LEU A 49 26.77 -6.26 -0.90
C LEU A 49 25.44 -6.84 -0.40
N GLN A 50 25.07 -6.45 0.82
CA GLN A 50 23.78 -6.74 1.45
C GLN A 50 23.07 -5.43 1.82
N VAL A 51 21.78 -5.50 2.12
CA VAL A 51 20.95 -4.33 2.50
C VAL A 51 21.58 -3.55 3.69
N ASP A 52 22.26 -4.26 4.60
CA ASP A 52 22.88 -3.68 5.81
C ASP A 52 24.34 -3.21 5.63
N THR A 53 24.84 -3.13 4.40
CA THR A 53 26.26 -2.80 4.16
C THR A 53 26.54 -1.34 4.53
N PRO A 54 27.56 -1.04 5.36
CA PRO A 54 27.85 0.33 5.74
C PRO A 54 28.28 1.19 4.55
N LEU A 55 27.76 2.41 4.48
CA LEU A 55 27.90 3.32 3.34
C LEU A 55 29.36 3.64 2.98
N TRP A 56 30.24 3.77 3.97
CA TRP A 56 31.68 4.02 3.72
C TRP A 56 32.35 2.85 2.99
N PHE A 57 31.94 1.62 3.27
CA PHE A 57 32.48 0.42 2.64
C PHE A 57 32.03 0.33 1.18
N ALA A 58 30.74 0.62 0.92
CA ALA A 58 30.23 0.72 -0.43
C ALA A 58 30.99 1.80 -1.24
N ILE A 59 31.20 3.00 -0.68
CA ILE A 59 31.99 4.07 -1.32
C ILE A 59 33.39 3.57 -1.73
N LEU A 60 34.09 2.88 -0.84
CA LEU A 60 35.42 2.35 -1.11
C LEU A 60 35.39 1.32 -2.25
N LEU A 61 34.43 0.38 -2.23
CA LEU A 61 34.28 -0.61 -3.29
C LEU A 61 33.97 0.01 -4.65
N PHE A 62 33.09 1.01 -4.71
CA PHE A 62 32.80 1.73 -5.95
C PHE A 62 34.02 2.52 -6.46
N PHE A 63 34.84 3.09 -5.58
CA PHE A 63 36.10 3.71 -5.98
C PHE A 63 37.08 2.69 -6.57
N LEU A 64 37.27 1.55 -5.91
CA LEU A 64 38.13 0.45 -6.38
C LEU A 64 37.63 -0.16 -7.70
N LEU A 65 36.31 -0.25 -7.87
CA LEU A 65 35.68 -0.64 -9.13
C LEU A 65 36.04 0.35 -10.26
N GLY A 66 35.91 1.65 -9.99
CA GLY A 66 36.29 2.70 -10.93
C GLY A 66 37.76 2.60 -11.34
N LEU A 67 38.64 2.33 -10.37
CA LEU A 67 40.09 2.18 -10.60
C LEU A 67 40.40 1.08 -11.64
N GLY A 68 39.67 -0.04 -11.61
CA GLY A 68 39.81 -1.13 -12.58
C GLY A 68 39.18 -0.84 -13.94
N LEU A 69 38.11 -0.04 -13.98
CA LEU A 69 37.41 0.33 -15.21
C LEU A 69 38.21 1.32 -16.06
N GLY A 70 38.93 2.24 -15.42
CA GLY A 70 39.70 3.30 -16.08
C GLY A 70 40.69 2.81 -17.16
N PRO A 71 41.59 1.84 -16.87
CA PRO A 71 42.53 1.29 -17.85
C PRO A 71 41.86 0.71 -19.09
N SER A 72 40.70 0.06 -18.92
CA SER A 72 39.95 -0.51 -20.05
C SER A 72 39.41 0.57 -20.98
N GLN A 73 39.00 1.73 -20.43
CA GLN A 73 38.49 2.85 -21.25
C GLN A 73 39.59 3.52 -22.07
N SER A 74 40.79 3.69 -21.52
CA SER A 74 41.90 4.39 -22.20
C SER A 74 42.71 3.46 -23.11
N LEU A 75 43.11 2.28 -22.62
CA LEU A 75 44.09 1.42 -23.31
C LEU A 75 43.49 0.67 -24.52
N LEU A 76 42.21 0.30 -24.49
CA LEU A 76 41.56 -0.34 -25.65
C LEU A 76 41.49 0.60 -26.85
N GLN A 77 41.22 1.88 -26.60
CA GLN A 77 41.21 2.91 -27.63
C GLN A 77 42.61 3.10 -28.24
N VAL A 78 43.65 3.15 -27.40
CA VAL A 78 45.04 3.23 -27.85
C VAL A 78 45.44 2.00 -28.65
N ALA A 79 45.06 0.80 -28.20
CA ALA A 79 45.33 -0.45 -28.92
C ALA A 79 44.69 -0.45 -30.32
N ALA A 80 43.42 -0.05 -30.44
CA ALA A 80 42.75 0.04 -31.74
C ALA A 80 43.42 1.04 -32.69
N GLN A 81 43.88 2.18 -32.17
CA GLN A 81 44.59 3.19 -32.96
C GLN A 81 45.99 2.74 -33.39
N ASN A 82 46.70 1.95 -32.56
CA ASN A 82 48.06 1.49 -32.86
C ASN A 82 48.10 0.50 -34.03
N ASN A 83 47.03 -0.27 -34.24
CA ASN A 83 46.90 -1.31 -35.26
C ASN A 83 46.55 -0.80 -36.67
N VAL A 84 46.35 0.51 -36.85
CA VAL A 84 46.00 1.10 -38.16
C VAL A 84 47.06 2.11 -38.64
N PRO A 85 47.18 2.35 -39.95
CA PRO A 85 47.99 3.46 -40.46
C PRO A 85 47.46 4.81 -39.96
N MET A 86 48.36 5.78 -39.77
CA MET A 86 48.04 7.13 -39.25
C MET A 86 46.87 7.79 -40.01
N GLN A 87 46.81 7.58 -41.32
CA GLN A 87 45.78 8.12 -42.21
C GLN A 87 44.38 7.56 -41.92
N ARG A 88 44.27 6.45 -41.19
CA ARG A 88 42.99 5.76 -40.87
C ARG A 88 42.62 5.80 -39.38
N ILE A 89 43.37 6.52 -38.53
CA ILE A 89 43.08 6.62 -37.09
C ILE A 89 41.67 7.18 -36.81
N GLY A 90 41.21 8.13 -37.63
CA GLY A 90 39.85 8.67 -37.52
C GLY A 90 38.76 7.61 -37.74
N SER A 91 38.95 6.76 -38.75
CA SER A 91 38.04 5.64 -39.05
C SER A 91 38.07 4.57 -37.95
N ALA A 92 39.26 4.21 -37.44
CA ALA A 92 39.40 3.25 -36.34
C ALA A 92 38.75 3.76 -35.03
N THR A 93 38.88 5.06 -34.75
CA THR A 93 38.25 5.69 -33.58
C THR A 93 36.72 5.67 -33.71
N ALA A 94 36.18 6.07 -34.87
CA ALA A 94 34.75 6.04 -35.12
C ALA A 94 34.17 4.62 -35.03
N PHE A 95 34.85 3.63 -35.60
CA PHE A 95 34.44 2.22 -35.51
C PHE A 95 34.43 1.71 -34.06
N THR A 96 35.47 2.03 -33.27
CA THR A 96 35.54 1.65 -31.86
C THR A 96 34.38 2.24 -31.05
N GLN A 97 34.05 3.52 -31.31
CA GLN A 97 32.90 4.16 -30.64
C GLN A 97 31.56 3.57 -31.09
N PHE A 98 31.41 3.24 -32.37
CA PHE A 98 30.21 2.58 -32.88
C PHE A 98 29.97 1.22 -32.21
N VAL A 99 31.01 0.37 -32.12
CA VAL A 99 30.94 -0.92 -31.42
C VAL A 99 30.63 -0.74 -29.93
N ARG A 100 31.23 0.26 -29.28
CA ARG A 100 30.96 0.61 -27.88
C ARG A 100 29.50 1.03 -27.67
N GLN A 101 28.91 1.78 -28.60
CA GLN A 101 27.51 2.19 -28.52
C GLN A 101 26.57 0.98 -28.63
N ILE A 102 26.84 0.06 -29.57
CA ILE A 102 26.08 -1.20 -29.69
C ILE A 102 26.17 -2.01 -28.39
N GLY A 103 27.39 -2.19 -27.87
CA GLY A 103 27.62 -2.91 -26.61
C GLY A 103 26.90 -2.27 -25.42
N SER A 104 26.89 -0.93 -25.36
CA SER A 104 26.17 -0.17 -24.33
C SER A 104 24.66 -0.42 -24.40
N THR A 105 24.05 -0.34 -25.59
CA THR A 105 22.62 -0.58 -25.77
C THR A 105 22.22 -2.01 -25.40
N ILE A 106 23.00 -3.01 -25.85
CA ILE A 106 22.76 -4.42 -25.50
C ILE A 106 22.93 -4.63 -23.99
N GLY A 107 23.99 -4.06 -23.40
CA GLY A 107 24.24 -4.13 -21.96
C GLY A 107 23.09 -3.55 -21.14
N ILE A 108 22.63 -2.34 -21.46
CA ILE A 108 21.50 -1.70 -20.77
C ILE A 108 20.23 -2.56 -20.88
N ALA A 109 19.95 -3.14 -22.06
CA ALA A 109 18.80 -4.01 -22.25
C ALA A 109 18.86 -5.25 -21.35
N LEU A 110 20.00 -5.95 -21.32
CA LEU A 110 20.20 -7.13 -20.47
C LEU A 110 20.08 -6.79 -18.97
N LEU A 111 20.73 -5.71 -18.54
CA LEU A 111 20.65 -5.24 -17.14
C LEU A 111 19.21 -4.85 -16.76
N GLY A 112 18.49 -4.19 -17.68
CA GLY A 112 17.08 -3.86 -17.51
C GLY A 112 16.20 -5.10 -17.36
N THR A 113 16.44 -6.14 -18.17
CA THR A 113 15.73 -7.43 -18.03
C THR A 113 16.01 -8.08 -16.68
N VAL A 114 17.27 -8.10 -16.22
CA VAL A 114 17.63 -8.68 -14.92
C VAL A 114 16.96 -7.92 -13.78
N LEU A 115 16.99 -6.58 -13.80
CA LEU A 115 16.34 -5.75 -12.80
C LEU A 115 14.83 -5.97 -12.79
N SER A 116 14.21 -5.93 -13.96
CA SER A 116 12.77 -6.12 -14.14
C SER A 116 12.29 -7.47 -13.60
N ASN A 117 13.00 -8.56 -13.90
CA ASN A 117 12.66 -9.90 -13.41
C ASN A 117 12.83 -10.02 -11.89
N ASN A 118 13.90 -9.47 -11.32
CA ASN A 118 14.12 -9.53 -9.86
C ASN A 118 13.09 -8.68 -9.10
N LEU A 119 12.74 -7.51 -9.62
CA LEU A 119 11.72 -6.65 -9.03
C LEU A 119 10.34 -7.30 -9.06
N HIS A 120 9.99 -7.93 -10.19
CA HIS A 120 8.77 -8.69 -10.34
C HIS A 120 8.70 -9.84 -9.33
N ASN A 121 9.75 -10.67 -9.26
CA ASN A 121 9.80 -11.79 -8.32
C ASN A 121 9.68 -11.34 -6.86
N ALA A 122 10.38 -10.27 -6.46
CA ALA A 122 10.33 -9.74 -5.10
C ALA A 122 8.94 -9.15 -4.77
N THR A 123 8.33 -8.42 -5.71
CA THR A 123 6.98 -7.88 -5.56
C THR A 123 5.94 -8.99 -5.44
N CYS A 124 6.06 -10.05 -6.25
CA CYS A 124 5.14 -11.18 -6.20
C CYS A 124 5.31 -12.06 -4.97
N ALA A 125 6.53 -12.18 -4.44
CA ALA A 125 6.75 -12.80 -3.13
C ALA A 125 6.07 -12.01 -2.00
N ALA A 126 6.06 -10.68 -2.09
CA ALA A 126 5.36 -9.82 -1.13
C ALA A 126 3.83 -9.81 -1.34
N PHE A 127 3.34 -9.78 -2.58
CA PHE A 127 1.93 -9.66 -2.93
C PHE A 127 1.47 -10.82 -3.84
N PRO A 128 1.38 -12.06 -3.30
CA PRO A 128 1.09 -13.25 -4.11
C PRO A 128 -0.31 -13.26 -4.71
N GLN A 129 -1.25 -12.48 -4.16
CA GLN A 129 -2.61 -12.34 -4.68
C GLN A 129 -2.75 -11.23 -5.74
N SER A 130 -1.65 -10.53 -6.09
CA SER A 130 -1.70 -9.51 -7.12
C SER A 130 -2.01 -10.13 -8.49
N PRO A 131 -2.94 -9.57 -9.29
CA PRO A 131 -3.24 -10.04 -10.64
C PRO A 131 -2.02 -10.07 -11.56
N ASP A 132 -1.07 -9.17 -11.32
CA ASP A 132 0.16 -9.05 -12.12
C ASP A 132 1.16 -10.18 -11.89
N CYS A 133 0.93 -11.05 -10.89
CA CYS A 133 1.81 -12.18 -10.57
C CYS A 133 1.46 -13.47 -11.33
N GLN A 134 0.57 -13.39 -12.32
CA GLN A 134 0.28 -14.53 -13.18
C GLN A 134 1.41 -14.77 -14.22
N PRO A 135 1.77 -16.04 -14.50
CA PRO A 135 2.78 -16.37 -15.51
C PRO A 135 2.38 -15.82 -16.88
N GLY A 136 3.20 -14.92 -17.44
CA GLY A 136 2.96 -14.31 -18.77
C GLY A 136 2.57 -12.83 -18.75
N ALA A 137 2.38 -12.22 -17.58
CA ALA A 137 2.28 -10.76 -17.45
C ALA A 137 3.66 -10.14 -17.76
N VAL A 138 3.85 -9.71 -19.01
CA VAL A 138 5.07 -9.02 -19.45
C VAL A 138 5.23 -7.76 -18.61
N VAL A 139 6.34 -7.65 -17.88
CA VAL A 139 6.71 -6.45 -17.14
C VAL A 139 6.85 -5.29 -18.12
N ARG A 140 5.80 -4.49 -18.24
CA ARG A 140 5.71 -3.40 -19.24
C ARG A 140 6.48 -2.15 -18.85
N ASN A 141 7.18 -2.16 -17.73
CA ASN A 141 7.86 -1.00 -17.17
C ASN A 141 9.38 -1.20 -17.06
N ALA A 142 10.03 -1.69 -18.13
CA ALA A 142 11.50 -1.72 -18.22
C ALA A 142 12.14 -0.33 -18.48
N GLY A 143 11.34 0.74 -18.48
CA GLY A 143 11.80 2.10 -18.79
C GLY A 143 11.21 3.21 -17.91
N ALA A 144 10.55 2.89 -16.80
CA ALA A 144 10.00 3.93 -15.93
C ALA A 144 11.10 4.56 -15.07
N GLN A 145 11.83 5.49 -15.69
CA GLN A 145 12.64 6.53 -15.06
C GLN A 145 11.75 7.55 -14.33
N GLN A 146 10.66 7.11 -13.71
CA GLN A 146 9.88 7.95 -12.83
C GLN A 146 10.48 7.78 -11.44
N ASN A 147 11.17 8.83 -11.03
CA ASN A 147 11.39 9.17 -9.64
C ASN A 147 10.01 9.40 -8.98
N THR A 148 9.21 8.34 -8.85
CA THR A 148 7.96 8.36 -8.12
C THR A 148 8.33 8.28 -6.66
N ASP A 149 8.20 9.41 -5.98
CA ASP A 149 8.29 9.46 -4.54
C ASP A 149 7.14 8.61 -3.97
N ILE A 150 7.44 7.35 -3.67
CA ILE A 150 6.50 6.37 -3.10
C ILE A 150 5.89 6.96 -1.82
N ASP A 151 6.65 7.73 -1.05
CA ASP A 151 6.11 8.39 0.14
C ASP A 151 5.06 9.44 -0.23
N ALA A 152 5.28 10.23 -1.28
CA ALA A 152 4.31 11.22 -1.76
C ALA A 152 3.04 10.55 -2.32
N GLU A 153 3.17 9.48 -3.11
CA GLU A 153 2.02 8.76 -3.67
C GLU A 153 1.15 8.14 -2.56
N PHE A 154 1.79 7.44 -1.61
CA PHE A 154 1.07 6.85 -0.48
C PHE A 154 0.43 7.92 0.41
N LYS A 155 1.09 9.07 0.61
CA LYS A 155 0.51 10.20 1.36
C LYS A 155 -0.70 10.80 0.65
N GLN A 156 -0.68 10.88 -0.68
CA GLN A 156 -1.83 11.33 -1.45
C GLN A 156 -2.99 10.33 -1.36
N LEU A 157 -2.71 9.03 -1.49
CA LEU A 157 -3.67 7.95 -1.29
C LEU A 157 -4.27 7.98 0.11
N GLU A 158 -3.45 8.20 1.14
CA GLU A 158 -3.89 8.34 2.53
C GLU A 158 -4.87 9.51 2.66
N THR A 159 -4.51 10.68 2.13
CA THR A 159 -5.33 11.89 2.19
C THR A 159 -6.70 11.66 1.53
N LEU A 160 -6.71 11.02 0.35
CA LEU A 160 -7.94 10.70 -0.37
C LEU A 160 -8.77 9.65 0.38
N LEU A 161 -8.14 8.61 0.93
CA LEU A 161 -8.82 7.55 1.66
C LEU A 161 -9.51 8.10 2.92
N VAL A 162 -8.78 8.92 3.70
CA VAL A 162 -9.32 9.59 4.88
C VAL A 162 -10.48 10.51 4.50
N ALA A 163 -10.34 11.29 3.42
CA ALA A 163 -11.40 12.18 2.95
C ALA A 163 -12.65 11.40 2.51
N ALA A 164 -12.48 10.32 1.75
CA ALA A 164 -13.60 9.48 1.30
C ALA A 164 -14.32 8.80 2.46
N LEU A 165 -13.59 8.29 3.47
CA LEU A 165 -14.19 7.69 4.67
C LEU A 165 -14.96 8.72 5.51
N LYS A 166 -14.52 9.97 5.52
CA LYS A 166 -15.22 11.12 6.13
C LYS A 166 -16.41 11.63 5.31
N GLY A 167 -16.65 11.07 4.11
CA GLY A 167 -17.82 11.36 3.29
C GLY A 167 -17.58 12.29 2.10
N ASP A 168 -16.32 12.58 1.75
CA ASP A 168 -16.00 13.34 0.54
C ASP A 168 -16.28 12.50 -0.72
N GLU A 169 -17.31 12.89 -1.47
CA GLU A 169 -17.69 12.19 -2.72
C GLU A 169 -16.67 12.37 -3.85
N GLY A 170 -15.93 13.48 -3.86
CA GLY A 170 -14.88 13.74 -4.84
C GLY A 170 -13.69 12.80 -4.64
N ALA A 171 -13.25 12.65 -3.40
CA ALA A 171 -12.21 11.70 -3.02
C ALA A 171 -12.63 10.25 -3.29
N TYR A 172 -13.90 9.91 -3.01
CA TYR A 172 -14.46 8.60 -3.38
C TYR A 172 -14.39 8.34 -4.88
N ALA A 173 -14.80 9.29 -5.72
CA ALA A 173 -14.75 9.16 -7.17
C ALA A 173 -13.31 8.99 -7.69
N GLN A 174 -12.35 9.71 -7.11
CA GLN A 174 -10.94 9.59 -7.46
C GLN A 174 -10.36 8.21 -7.09
N LEU A 175 -10.70 7.68 -5.91
CA LEU A 175 -10.28 6.34 -5.49
C LEU A 175 -10.89 5.25 -6.39
N GLN A 176 -12.16 5.40 -6.79
CA GLN A 176 -12.81 4.46 -7.72
C GLN A 176 -12.17 4.49 -9.12
N ALA A 177 -11.80 5.68 -9.60
CA ALA A 177 -11.16 5.87 -10.90
C ALA A 177 -9.69 5.39 -10.94
N ASN A 178 -9.02 5.27 -9.79
CA ASN A 178 -7.61 4.92 -9.72
C ASN A 178 -7.37 3.44 -10.10
N PRO A 179 -6.67 3.13 -11.22
CA PRO A 179 -6.47 1.75 -11.67
C PRO A 179 -5.55 0.92 -10.74
N THR A 180 -4.74 1.58 -9.92
CA THR A 180 -3.76 0.93 -9.03
C THR A 180 -4.39 0.36 -7.76
N ILE A 181 -5.62 0.77 -7.42
CA ILE A 181 -6.33 0.30 -6.23
C ILE A 181 -7.04 -1.04 -6.54
N PRO A 182 -6.79 -2.11 -5.76
CA PRO A 182 -7.46 -3.40 -5.95
C PRO A 182 -8.99 -3.29 -5.87
N ALA A 183 -9.68 -4.12 -6.65
CA ALA A 183 -11.14 -4.13 -6.70
C ALA A 183 -11.77 -4.44 -5.32
N GLU A 184 -11.10 -5.25 -4.51
CA GLU A 184 -11.52 -5.60 -3.16
C GLU A 184 -11.54 -4.38 -2.23
N VAL A 185 -10.57 -3.46 -2.40
CA VAL A 185 -10.49 -2.22 -1.62
C VAL A 185 -11.56 -1.25 -2.11
N LYS A 186 -11.74 -1.11 -3.42
CA LYS A 186 -12.79 -0.29 -4.02
C LYS A 186 -14.20 -0.73 -3.62
N ALA A 187 -14.44 -2.03 -3.49
CA ALA A 187 -15.72 -2.59 -3.07
C ALA A 187 -16.08 -2.27 -1.61
N ARG A 188 -15.08 -1.99 -0.76
CA ARG A 188 -15.29 -1.59 0.64
C ARG A 188 -15.56 -0.10 0.80
N LEU A 189 -15.27 0.71 -0.22
CA LEU A 189 -15.55 2.15 -0.20
C LEU A 189 -17.04 2.36 -0.45
N ILE A 190 -17.67 3.13 0.43
CA ILE A 190 -19.10 3.44 0.34
C ILE A 190 -19.24 4.93 0.01
N LYS A 191 -20.13 5.24 -0.94
CA LYS A 191 -20.44 6.62 -1.33
C LYS A 191 -20.98 7.39 -0.11
N GLY A 192 -20.38 8.54 0.20
CA GLY A 192 -20.70 9.32 1.39
C GLY A 192 -20.08 8.79 2.69
N GLY A 193 -19.22 7.78 2.61
CA GLY A 193 -18.37 7.32 3.72
C GLY A 193 -19.14 6.73 4.90
N ILE A 194 -18.49 6.78 6.06
CA ILE A 194 -19.06 6.32 7.33
C ILE A 194 -20.25 7.21 7.77
N PRO A 195 -20.24 8.54 7.59
CA PRO A 195 -21.39 9.37 7.95
C PRO A 195 -22.68 8.97 7.22
N ALA A 196 -22.62 8.62 5.94
CA ALA A 196 -23.79 8.16 5.19
C ALA A 196 -24.36 6.84 5.74
N GLN A 197 -23.48 5.92 6.17
CA GLN A 197 -23.91 4.66 6.80
C GLN A 197 -24.60 4.91 8.13
N PHE A 198 -24.04 5.79 8.97
CA PHE A 198 -24.65 6.14 10.26
C PHE A 198 -25.99 6.86 10.08
N LYS A 199 -26.11 7.73 9.08
CA LYS A 199 -27.38 8.38 8.74
C LYS A 199 -28.46 7.36 8.32
N LEU A 200 -28.09 6.40 7.46
CA LEU A 200 -29.00 5.35 7.03
C LEU A 200 -29.38 4.40 8.19
N LEU A 201 -28.43 4.13 9.09
CA LEU A 201 -28.69 3.39 10.33
C LEU A 201 -29.66 4.15 11.25
N GLU A 202 -29.50 5.46 11.40
CA GLU A 202 -30.39 6.33 12.17
C GLU A 202 -31.81 6.30 11.59
N GLU A 203 -31.97 6.52 10.28
CA GLU A 203 -33.27 6.48 9.61
C GLU A 203 -33.98 5.14 9.83
N ARG A 204 -33.26 4.02 9.69
CA ARG A 204 -33.78 2.67 9.95
C ARG A 204 -34.13 2.46 11.43
N ALA A 205 -33.30 2.92 12.36
CA ALA A 205 -33.54 2.80 13.79
C ALA A 205 -34.79 3.57 14.21
N VAL A 206 -34.97 4.78 13.69
CA VAL A 206 -36.17 5.59 13.92
C VAL A 206 -37.41 4.91 13.32
N ALA A 207 -37.32 4.37 12.11
CA ALA A 207 -38.42 3.64 11.49
C ALA A 207 -38.81 2.38 12.29
N ALA A 208 -37.83 1.60 12.74
CA ALA A 208 -38.06 0.42 13.57
C ALA A 208 -38.69 0.79 14.93
N ALA A 209 -38.25 1.89 15.55
CA ALA A 209 -38.84 2.39 16.80
C ALA A 209 -40.31 2.81 16.63
N LYS A 210 -40.67 3.38 15.46
CA LYS A 210 -42.06 3.74 15.09
C LYS A 210 -42.93 2.54 14.66
N GLY A 211 -42.37 1.34 14.63
CA GLY A 211 -43.11 0.10 14.37
C GLY A 211 -42.94 -0.50 12.97
N ASP A 212 -41.99 -0.01 12.16
CA ASP A 212 -41.65 -0.63 10.89
C ASP A 212 -40.95 -1.99 11.10
N VAL A 213 -41.64 -3.06 10.74
CA VAL A 213 -41.16 -4.43 10.88
C VAL A 213 -40.06 -4.75 9.86
N GLN A 214 -40.05 -4.12 8.69
CA GLN A 214 -39.00 -4.30 7.70
C GLN A 214 -37.70 -3.66 8.19
N ALA A 215 -37.77 -2.41 8.66
CA ALA A 215 -36.61 -1.73 9.23
C ALA A 215 -36.03 -2.49 10.43
N TYR A 216 -36.88 -3.06 11.29
CA TYR A 216 -36.46 -3.95 12.37
C TYR A 216 -35.69 -5.18 11.87
N ASN A 217 -36.22 -5.90 10.88
CA ASN A 217 -35.58 -7.10 10.34
C ASN A 217 -34.22 -6.77 9.70
N GLU A 218 -34.13 -5.65 8.97
CA GLU A 218 -32.89 -5.17 8.38
C GLU A 218 -31.83 -4.90 9.47
N LEU A 219 -32.17 -4.16 10.53
CA LEU A 219 -31.26 -3.86 11.65
C LEU A 219 -30.78 -5.10 12.41
N VAL A 220 -31.67 -6.07 12.63
CA VAL A 220 -31.30 -7.31 13.33
C VAL A 220 -30.40 -8.18 12.46
N SER A 221 -30.63 -8.19 11.15
CA SER A 221 -29.80 -8.92 10.18
C SER A 221 -28.44 -8.27 9.91
N ASP A 222 -28.32 -6.95 10.11
CA ASP A 222 -27.10 -6.21 9.78
C ASP A 222 -25.94 -6.57 10.74
N PRO A 223 -24.81 -7.12 10.23
CA PRO A 223 -23.65 -7.45 11.04
C PRO A 223 -22.99 -6.25 11.73
N LEU A 224 -23.16 -5.04 11.19
CA LEU A 224 -22.51 -3.82 11.68
C LEU A 224 -23.21 -3.26 12.93
N VAL A 225 -24.43 -3.71 13.24
CA VAL A 225 -25.21 -3.24 14.37
C VAL A 225 -24.79 -3.97 15.65
N PRO A 226 -24.36 -3.27 16.73
CA PRO A 226 -23.95 -3.90 17.99
C PRO A 226 -25.04 -4.79 18.59
N ALA A 227 -24.65 -5.94 19.15
CA ALA A 227 -25.59 -6.87 19.77
C ALA A 227 -26.41 -6.24 20.92
N GLU A 228 -25.82 -5.32 21.67
CA GLU A 228 -26.52 -4.57 22.72
C GLU A 228 -27.63 -3.67 22.15
N PHE A 229 -27.41 -3.06 20.97
CA PHE A 229 -28.45 -2.31 20.29
C PHE A 229 -29.58 -3.23 19.79
N LYS A 230 -29.21 -4.40 19.22
CA LYS A 230 -30.20 -5.40 18.77
C LYS A 230 -31.11 -5.90 19.89
N LYS A 231 -30.59 -6.07 21.11
CA LYS A 231 -31.38 -6.48 22.29
C LYS A 231 -32.41 -5.44 22.72
N GLN A 232 -32.16 -4.17 22.43
CA GLN A 232 -33.07 -3.07 22.77
C GLN A 232 -34.18 -2.88 21.73
N LEU A 233 -34.05 -3.49 20.55
CA LEU A 233 -35.07 -3.42 19.51
C LEU A 233 -36.20 -4.41 19.78
N VAL A 234 -37.44 -3.90 19.79
CA VAL A 234 -38.66 -4.71 19.91
C VAL A 234 -39.32 -4.83 18.54
N LYS A 235 -39.74 -6.04 18.16
CA LYS A 235 -40.48 -6.26 16.91
C LYS A 235 -41.81 -5.51 16.96
N GLY A 236 -42.02 -4.58 16.03
CA GLY A 236 -43.19 -3.68 16.02
C GLY A 236 -43.03 -2.41 16.87
N GLY A 237 -41.82 -2.14 17.38
CA GLY A 237 -41.44 -0.85 17.96
C GLY A 237 -42.16 -0.49 19.26
N ILE A 238 -42.18 0.82 19.54
CA ILE A 238 -42.87 1.43 20.68
C ILE A 238 -44.38 1.10 20.67
N PRO A 239 -45.10 1.12 19.52
CA PRO A 239 -46.51 0.74 19.47
C PRO A 239 -46.77 -0.68 19.99
N ALA A 240 -45.99 -1.67 19.54
CA ALA A 240 -46.14 -3.04 19.99
C ALA A 240 -45.81 -3.22 21.48
N GLN A 241 -44.85 -2.44 22.00
CA GLN A 241 -44.50 -2.44 23.43
C GLN A 241 -45.63 -1.87 24.30
N VAL A 242 -46.27 -0.78 23.86
CA VAL A 242 -47.44 -0.20 24.53
C VAL A 242 -48.63 -1.16 24.48
N GLN A 243 -48.87 -1.81 23.34
CA GLN A 243 -49.92 -2.83 23.21
C GLN A 243 -49.68 -4.04 24.12
N ALA A 244 -48.44 -4.52 24.21
CA ALA A 244 -48.07 -5.62 25.11
C ALA A 244 -48.25 -5.23 26.59
N GLN A 245 -47.86 -4.01 26.97
CA GLN A 245 -48.12 -3.47 28.31
C GLN A 245 -49.62 -3.37 28.59
N ASN A 246 -50.41 -2.85 27.66
CA ASN A 246 -51.86 -2.74 27.80
C ASN A 246 -52.51 -4.13 27.96
N ALA A 247 -52.07 -5.13 27.20
CA ALA A 247 -52.56 -6.51 27.31
C ALA A 247 -52.22 -7.14 28.67
N GLN A 248 -51.01 -6.92 29.20
CA GLN A 248 -50.63 -7.35 30.54
C GLN A 248 -51.45 -6.63 31.63
N LEU A 249 -51.71 -5.33 31.45
CA LEU A 249 -52.55 -4.55 32.35
C LEU A 249 -53.96 -5.14 32.42
N LEU A 250 -54.56 -5.46 31.26
CA LEU A 250 -55.88 -6.08 31.16
C LEU A 250 -55.92 -7.47 31.82
N ALA A 251 -54.91 -8.32 31.59
CA ALA A 251 -54.83 -9.65 32.22
C ALA A 251 -54.66 -9.56 33.75
N THR A 252 -53.91 -8.57 34.24
CA THR A 252 -53.76 -8.34 35.69
C THR A 252 -55.05 -7.78 36.28
N LEU A 253 -55.74 -6.91 35.53
CA LEU A 253 -57.02 -6.33 35.93
C LEU A 253 -58.11 -7.39 36.02
N GLU A 254 -58.16 -8.34 35.09
CA GLU A 254 -59.09 -9.48 35.13
C GLU A 254 -58.91 -10.30 36.40
N LYS A 255 -57.66 -10.65 36.76
CA LYS A 255 -57.36 -11.37 38.02
C LYS A 255 -57.76 -10.57 39.26
N ALA A 256 -57.48 -9.26 39.27
CA ALA A 256 -57.82 -8.38 40.38
C ALA A 256 -59.34 -8.23 40.57
N LEU A 257 -60.10 -8.13 39.48
CA LEU A 257 -61.56 -8.09 39.50
C LEU A 257 -62.19 -9.44 39.89
N GLY A 258 -61.50 -10.55 39.58
CA GLY A 258 -61.84 -11.90 40.02
C GLY A 258 -61.54 -12.21 41.50
N GLY A 259 -61.00 -11.26 42.26
CA GLY A 259 -60.78 -11.38 43.70
C GLY A 259 -59.33 -11.67 44.13
N ASP A 260 -58.36 -11.68 43.20
CA ASP A 260 -56.95 -11.86 43.54
C ASP A 260 -56.37 -10.61 44.23
N ALA A 261 -56.11 -10.73 45.54
CA ALA A 261 -55.60 -9.64 46.36
C ALA A 261 -54.21 -9.16 45.91
N ALA A 262 -53.37 -10.05 45.37
CA ALA A 262 -52.03 -9.71 44.89
C ALA A 262 -52.09 -8.82 43.64
N SER A 263 -52.89 -9.20 42.64
CA SER A 263 -53.10 -8.39 41.41
C SER A 263 -53.75 -7.05 41.73
N LYS A 264 -54.66 -7.02 42.71
CA LYS A 264 -55.31 -5.80 43.19
C LYS A 264 -54.29 -4.83 43.80
N GLN A 265 -53.38 -5.32 44.62
CA GLN A 265 -52.33 -4.52 45.24
C GLN A 265 -51.26 -4.07 44.22
N ALA A 266 -50.91 -4.92 43.26
CA ALA A 266 -49.97 -4.59 42.18
C ALA A 266 -50.47 -3.44 41.28
N LEU A 267 -51.76 -3.43 40.93
CA LEU A 267 -52.36 -2.36 40.12
C LEU A 267 -52.53 -1.06 40.90
N LEU A 268 -52.82 -1.12 42.20
CA LEU A 268 -52.89 0.07 43.05
C LEU A 268 -51.52 0.72 43.23
N ALA A 269 -50.46 -0.09 43.37
CA ALA A 269 -49.08 0.36 43.49
C ALA A 269 -48.49 0.90 42.17
N ASN A 270 -49.00 0.49 41.01
CA ASN A 270 -48.48 0.92 39.71
C ASN A 270 -48.88 2.38 39.38
N PRO A 271 -47.92 3.31 39.19
CA PRO A 271 -48.20 4.72 38.85
C PRO A 271 -48.85 4.92 37.47
N GLN A 272 -48.64 4.00 36.53
CA GLN A 272 -49.09 4.12 35.14
C GLN A 272 -50.57 3.69 34.94
N VAL A 273 -51.21 3.14 35.98
CA VAL A 273 -52.62 2.74 35.94
C VAL A 273 -53.51 4.00 36.06
N PRO A 274 -54.42 4.27 35.09
CA PRO A 274 -55.38 5.37 35.16
C PRO A 274 -56.19 5.37 36.47
N GLN A 275 -56.46 6.56 37.02
CA GLN A 275 -57.22 6.69 38.27
C GLN A 275 -58.61 6.06 38.20
N GLN A 276 -59.25 6.04 37.02
CA GLN A 276 -60.52 5.35 36.83
C GLN A 276 -60.44 3.86 37.16
N ILE A 277 -59.33 3.20 36.80
CA ILE A 277 -59.11 1.78 37.09
C ILE A 277 -58.80 1.57 38.57
N LYS A 278 -58.03 2.47 39.20
CA LYS A 278 -57.76 2.41 40.65
C LYS A 278 -59.02 2.57 41.49
N GLY A 279 -59.93 3.46 41.09
CA GLY A 279 -61.22 3.66 41.75
C GLY A 279 -62.13 2.42 41.67
N LEU A 280 -62.15 1.73 40.52
CA LEU A 280 -62.89 0.48 40.34
C LEU A 280 -62.38 -0.66 41.22
N LEU A 281 -61.08 -0.67 41.51
CA LEU A 281 -60.47 -1.65 42.42
C LEU A 281 -60.72 -1.32 43.90
N GLN A 282 -60.89 -0.06 44.29
CA GLN A 282 -61.14 0.30 45.69
C GLN A 282 -62.57 0.00 46.16
N GLY A 283 -63.51 -0.24 45.24
CA GLY A 283 -64.89 -0.64 45.53
C GLY A 283 -65.06 -2.14 45.89
N PRO A 284 -66.30 -2.55 46.28
CA PRO A 284 -66.64 -3.95 46.49
C PRO A 284 -66.47 -4.76 45.19
N THR A 285 -66.07 -6.03 45.30
CA THR A 285 -65.85 -6.92 44.15
C THR A 285 -67.11 -6.98 43.27
N PRO A 286 -67.03 -6.58 41.99
CA PRO A 286 -68.20 -6.57 41.12
C PRO A 286 -68.72 -7.98 40.84
N PRO A 287 -70.04 -8.15 40.61
CA PRO A 287 -70.61 -9.44 40.24
C PRO A 287 -69.99 -9.96 38.94
N ALA A 288 -69.77 -11.29 38.87
CA ALA A 288 -69.04 -11.94 37.77
C ALA A 288 -69.56 -11.61 36.35
N GLN A 289 -70.84 -11.25 36.24
CA GLN A 289 -71.52 -10.88 34.99
C GLN A 289 -71.13 -9.48 34.47
N ALA A 290 -70.62 -8.59 35.32
CA ALA A 290 -70.23 -7.22 34.95
C ALA A 290 -68.75 -7.09 34.53
N ILE A 291 -67.92 -8.09 34.86
CA ILE A 291 -66.48 -8.10 34.60
C ILE A 291 -66.15 -7.94 33.09
N PRO A 292 -66.83 -8.63 32.15
CA PRO A 292 -66.54 -8.49 30.71
C PRO A 292 -66.82 -7.09 30.17
N GLY A 293 -67.89 -6.43 30.66
CA GLY A 293 -68.25 -5.07 30.26
C GLY A 293 -67.27 -4.01 30.76
N ILE A 294 -66.75 -4.18 31.98
CA ILE A 294 -65.72 -3.30 32.56
C ILE A 294 -64.40 -3.46 31.80
N LEU A 295 -63.97 -4.70 31.50
CA LEU A 295 -62.79 -4.97 30.70
C LEU A 295 -62.89 -4.36 29.29
N ALA A 296 -64.04 -4.49 28.62
CA ALA A 296 -64.27 -3.89 27.30
C ALA A 296 -64.22 -2.36 27.35
N GLY A 297 -64.77 -1.73 28.40
CA GLY A 297 -64.70 -0.29 28.60
C GLY A 297 -63.27 0.21 28.83
N VAL A 298 -62.50 -0.50 29.66
CA VAL A 298 -61.09 -0.19 29.93
C VAL A 298 -60.23 -0.41 28.67
N GLN A 299 -60.46 -1.49 27.93
CA GLN A 299 -59.75 -1.75 26.67
C GLN A 299 -59.99 -0.62 25.65
N LYS A 300 -61.25 -0.16 25.50
CA LYS A 300 -61.58 0.95 24.60
C LYS A 300 -60.94 2.26 25.04
N GLY A 301 -60.85 2.51 26.34
CA GLY A 301 -60.14 3.66 26.92
C GLY A 301 -58.62 3.61 26.68
N LEU A 302 -58.00 2.45 26.87
CA LEU A 302 -56.57 2.23 26.60
C LEU A 302 -56.26 2.39 25.11
N GLN A 303 -57.10 1.86 24.23
CA GLN A 303 -56.97 2.03 22.76
C GLN A 303 -57.11 3.51 22.35
N ALA A 304 -57.99 4.28 22.99
CA ALA A 304 -58.13 5.71 22.70
C ALA A 304 -56.94 6.54 23.19
N ALA A 305 -56.29 6.11 24.28
CA ALA A 305 -55.09 6.75 24.84
C ALA A 305 -53.78 6.29 24.18
N GLU A 306 -53.78 5.14 23.50
CA GLU A 306 -52.62 4.53 22.86
C GLU A 306 -51.84 5.48 21.95
N PRO A 307 -52.46 6.25 21.02
CA PRO A 307 -51.72 7.15 20.13
C PRO A 307 -50.99 8.26 20.90
N GLN A 308 -51.58 8.75 22.00
CA GLN A 308 -50.98 9.79 22.83
C GLN A 308 -49.80 9.27 23.65
N ILE A 309 -49.94 8.06 24.22
CA ILE A 309 -48.88 7.39 24.98
C ILE A 309 -47.70 7.05 24.06
N VAL A 310 -47.98 6.47 22.89
CA VAL A 310 -46.96 6.16 21.88
C VAL A 310 -46.23 7.43 21.45
N ALA A 311 -46.95 8.51 21.12
CA ALA A 311 -46.33 9.78 20.73
C ALA A 311 -45.44 10.38 21.85
N GLN A 312 -45.84 10.23 23.12
CA GLN A 312 -45.06 10.71 24.25
C GLN A 312 -43.77 9.90 24.46
N ILE A 313 -43.84 8.57 24.31
CA ILE A 313 -42.66 7.70 24.41
C ILE A 313 -41.74 7.93 23.20
N GLU A 314 -42.28 8.06 21.99
CA GLU A 314 -41.52 8.40 20.78
C GLU A 314 -40.76 9.72 20.93
N ALA A 315 -41.41 10.76 21.46
CA ALA A 315 -40.79 12.06 21.69
C ALA A 315 -39.59 12.03 22.66
N GLN A 316 -39.53 11.02 23.54
CA GLN A 316 -38.41 10.83 24.47
C GLN A 316 -37.36 9.83 23.95
N ALA A 317 -37.81 8.73 23.36
CA ALA A 317 -36.95 7.64 22.91
C ALA A 317 -36.20 7.96 21.61
N ILE A 318 -36.86 8.59 20.63
CA ILE A 318 -36.25 8.88 19.33
C ILE A 318 -35.01 9.77 19.48
N PRO A 319 -35.05 10.92 20.19
CA PRO A 319 -33.85 11.75 20.37
C PRO A 319 -32.72 11.04 21.11
N GLN A 320 -33.03 10.11 22.03
CA GLN A 320 -32.01 9.31 22.72
C GLN A 320 -31.33 8.32 21.77
N ILE A 321 -32.09 7.67 20.90
CA ILE A 321 -31.55 6.79 19.86
C ILE A 321 -30.64 7.58 18.91
N GLN A 322 -31.10 8.73 18.42
CA GLN A 322 -30.32 9.59 17.53
C GLN A 322 -29.01 10.03 18.18
N LYS A 323 -29.08 10.54 19.41
CA LYS A 323 -27.89 10.98 20.17
C LYS A 323 -26.93 9.83 20.45
N GLY A 324 -27.45 8.62 20.73
CA GLY A 324 -26.61 7.43 20.92
C GLY A 324 -25.86 7.02 19.66
N ILE A 325 -26.52 7.08 18.50
CA ILE A 325 -25.92 6.80 17.18
C ILE A 325 -24.88 7.88 16.83
N GLU A 326 -25.20 9.15 17.05
CA GLU A 326 -24.28 10.28 16.83
C GLU A 326 -23.02 10.18 17.71
N GLN A 327 -23.18 9.82 18.99
CA GLN A 327 -22.06 9.59 19.90
C GLN A 327 -21.18 8.41 19.48
N ALA A 328 -21.75 7.38 18.86
CA ALA A 328 -21.01 6.23 18.35
C ALA A 328 -20.28 6.52 17.03
N GLN A 329 -20.75 7.50 16.25
CA GLN A 329 -20.19 7.83 14.94
C GLN A 329 -18.75 8.33 15.02
N GLY A 330 -18.42 9.21 15.96
CA GLY A 330 -17.08 9.79 16.11
C GLY A 330 -16.00 8.72 16.31
N PRO A 331 -16.10 7.89 17.37
CA PRO A 331 -15.16 6.80 17.62
C PRO A 331 -15.07 5.78 16.47
N ALA A 332 -16.20 5.47 15.82
CA ALA A 332 -16.22 4.57 14.67
C ALA A 332 -15.48 5.15 13.46
N LEU A 333 -15.67 6.44 13.18
CA LEU A 333 -14.96 7.17 12.12
C LEU A 333 -13.45 7.21 12.38
N GLU A 334 -13.04 7.50 13.61
CA GLU A 334 -11.63 7.53 14.00
C GLU A 334 -10.98 6.14 13.91
N ALA A 335 -11.63 5.11 14.45
CA ALA A 335 -11.14 3.74 14.40
C ALA A 335 -10.99 3.22 12.96
N ALA A 336 -11.99 3.47 12.10
CA ALA A 336 -11.95 3.06 10.70
C ALA A 336 -10.89 3.84 9.91
N THR A 337 -10.77 5.15 10.14
CA THR A 337 -9.74 5.99 9.50
C THR A 337 -8.35 5.52 9.92
N SER A 338 -8.13 5.29 11.22
CA SER A 338 -6.86 4.80 11.76
C SER A 338 -6.49 3.41 11.21
N ALA A 339 -7.45 2.49 11.17
CA ALA A 339 -7.24 1.15 10.59
C ALA A 339 -6.88 1.22 9.10
N ALA A 340 -7.54 2.11 8.34
CA ALA A 340 -7.26 2.32 6.92
C ALA A 340 -5.86 2.90 6.69
N VAL A 341 -5.47 3.94 7.45
CA VAL A 341 -4.11 4.53 7.39
C VAL A 341 -3.06 3.49 7.77
N LYS A 342 -3.29 2.71 8.84
CA LYS A 342 -2.36 1.66 9.26
C LYS A 342 -2.18 0.59 8.20
N GLY A 343 -3.26 0.10 7.59
CA GLY A 343 -3.18 -0.90 6.52
C GLY A 343 -2.45 -0.37 5.28
N LEU A 344 -2.60 0.93 4.98
CA LEU A 344 -1.87 1.58 3.89
C LEU A 344 -0.37 1.70 4.20
N GLU A 345 0.01 2.07 5.42
CA GLU A 345 1.42 2.16 5.85
C GLU A 345 2.07 0.77 5.89
N GLU A 346 1.37 -0.26 6.35
CA GLU A 346 1.85 -1.66 6.27
C GLU A 346 2.11 -2.09 4.82
N THR A 347 1.21 -1.72 3.90
CA THR A 347 1.36 -2.00 2.47
C THR A 347 2.57 -1.25 1.89
N LYS A 348 2.76 0.02 2.27
CA LYS A 348 3.90 0.85 1.87
C LYS A 348 5.23 0.26 2.33
N VAL A 349 5.34 -0.09 3.60
CA VAL A 349 6.55 -0.69 4.19
C VAL A 349 6.86 -2.01 3.51
N LYS A 350 5.84 -2.85 3.29
CA LYS A 350 6.00 -4.14 2.60
C LYS A 350 6.44 -3.98 1.15
N LEU A 351 5.89 -3.00 0.43
CA LEU A 351 6.31 -2.66 -0.93
C LEU A 351 7.75 -2.15 -0.95
N LYS A 352 8.12 -1.22 -0.07
CA LYS A 352 9.50 -0.72 0.03
C LYS A 352 10.49 -1.86 0.28
N GLY A 353 10.21 -2.72 1.25
CA GLY A 353 11.06 -3.88 1.53
C GLY A 353 11.18 -4.85 0.35
N ALA A 354 10.08 -5.07 -0.39
CA ALA A 354 10.11 -5.88 -1.60
C ALA A 354 10.95 -5.25 -2.72
N LEU A 355 10.83 -3.93 -2.93
CA LEU A 355 11.61 -3.19 -3.92
C LEU A 355 13.10 -3.19 -3.55
N GLU A 356 13.45 -2.92 -2.29
CA GLU A 356 14.83 -2.97 -1.79
C GLU A 356 15.47 -4.36 -1.97
N THR A 357 14.71 -5.41 -1.64
CA THR A 357 15.14 -6.80 -1.83
C THR A 357 15.31 -7.12 -3.32
N GLY A 358 14.36 -6.71 -4.16
CA GLY A 358 14.40 -6.91 -5.61
C GLY A 358 15.59 -6.19 -6.26
N ILE A 359 15.84 -4.94 -5.88
CA ILE A 359 16.98 -4.14 -6.36
C ILE A 359 18.29 -4.78 -5.91
N THR A 360 18.42 -5.17 -4.64
CA THR A 360 19.64 -5.79 -4.11
C THR A 360 19.95 -7.11 -4.82
N ASN A 361 18.93 -7.95 -5.05
CA ASN A 361 19.10 -9.19 -5.80
C ASN A 361 19.43 -8.94 -7.28
N ALA A 362 18.84 -7.91 -7.90
CA ALA A 362 19.21 -7.48 -9.24
C ALA A 362 20.67 -7.07 -9.30
N GLU A 363 21.13 -6.21 -8.40
CA GLU A 363 22.52 -5.74 -8.33
C GLU A 363 23.49 -6.90 -8.17
N ARG A 364 23.22 -7.86 -7.27
CA ARG A 364 24.04 -9.07 -7.12
C ARG A 364 24.14 -9.87 -8.42
N ASN A 365 23.02 -10.11 -9.09
CA ASN A 365 22.99 -10.85 -10.35
C ASN A 365 23.73 -10.09 -11.46
N ILE A 366 23.56 -8.77 -11.52
CA ILE A 366 24.26 -7.88 -12.44
C ILE A 366 25.78 -7.98 -12.25
N PHE A 367 26.27 -7.93 -11.00
CA PHE A 367 27.70 -8.06 -10.72
C PHE A 367 28.25 -9.44 -11.11
N LEU A 368 27.49 -10.51 -10.89
CA LEU A 368 27.88 -11.85 -11.32
C LEU A 368 27.99 -11.93 -12.85
N TYR A 369 26.98 -11.44 -13.58
CA TYR A 369 27.01 -11.44 -15.05
C TYR A 369 28.11 -10.54 -15.60
N ALA A 370 28.37 -9.39 -14.97
CA ALA A 370 29.50 -8.52 -15.32
C ALA A 370 30.84 -9.22 -15.12
N ALA A 371 31.03 -9.97 -14.03
CA ALA A 371 32.24 -10.75 -13.80
C ALA A 371 32.45 -11.81 -14.90
N VAL A 372 31.39 -12.55 -15.26
CA VAL A 372 31.43 -13.55 -16.34
C VAL A 372 31.76 -12.88 -17.69
N PHE A 373 31.14 -11.75 -17.99
CA PHE A 373 31.40 -11.00 -19.22
C PHE A 373 32.85 -10.53 -19.31
N ILE A 374 33.41 -10.02 -18.21
CA ILE A 374 34.81 -9.59 -18.15
C ILE A 374 35.76 -10.79 -18.28
N LEU A 375 35.39 -11.95 -17.73
CA LEU A 375 36.17 -13.18 -17.89
C LEU A 375 36.20 -13.62 -19.37
N ILE A 376 35.08 -13.54 -20.08
CA ILE A 376 35.03 -13.77 -21.53
C ILE A 376 35.92 -12.75 -22.26
N SER A 377 35.80 -11.46 -21.93
CA SER A 377 36.65 -10.40 -22.49
C SER A 377 38.15 -10.62 -22.22
N LEU A 378 38.48 -11.16 -21.05
CA LEU A 378 39.86 -11.50 -20.68
C LEU A 378 40.41 -12.59 -21.60
N ILE A 379 39.61 -13.58 -22.00
CA ILE A 379 40.04 -14.60 -22.98
C ILE A 379 40.41 -13.94 -24.31
N PHE A 380 39.59 -13.01 -24.81
CA PHE A 380 39.93 -12.23 -26.01
C PHE A 380 41.20 -11.40 -25.81
N THR A 381 41.35 -10.78 -24.64
CA THR A 381 42.53 -9.97 -24.29
C THR A 381 43.81 -10.81 -24.25
N LEU A 382 43.74 -12.06 -23.80
CA LEU A 382 44.87 -12.99 -23.80
C LEU A 382 45.30 -13.36 -25.22
N LEU A 383 44.36 -13.46 -26.16
CA LEU A 383 44.62 -13.72 -27.59
C LEU A 383 45.23 -12.52 -28.33
N LEU A 384 45.16 -11.29 -27.80
CA LEU A 384 45.76 -10.12 -28.48
C LEU A 384 47.29 -10.26 -28.59
N PRO A 385 47.90 -9.90 -29.74
CA PRO A 385 49.35 -9.85 -29.87
C PRO A 385 49.97 -8.81 -28.93
N ASP A 386 51.12 -9.15 -28.36
CA ASP A 386 51.84 -8.29 -27.41
C ASP A 386 52.69 -7.26 -28.18
N GLU A 387 52.04 -6.17 -28.62
CA GLU A 387 52.70 -5.12 -29.39
C GLU A 387 53.21 -3.96 -28.52
N VAL A 388 54.36 -3.42 -28.93
CA VAL A 388 54.94 -2.22 -28.31
C VAL A 388 54.19 -0.97 -28.83
N LEU A 389 53.92 -0.03 -27.93
CA LEU A 389 53.27 1.24 -28.29
C LEU A 389 54.13 2.03 -29.29
N ARG A 390 53.55 2.46 -30.42
CA ARG A 390 54.21 3.40 -31.33
C ARG A 390 54.46 4.73 -30.61
N GLY A 391 55.70 4.98 -30.22
CA GLY A 391 56.14 6.22 -29.55
C GLY A 391 56.92 6.05 -28.25
N GLY A 392 57.05 4.82 -27.73
CA GLY A 392 57.92 4.55 -26.58
C GLY A 392 59.39 4.79 -26.93
N SER A 393 60.00 5.80 -26.27
CA SER A 393 61.42 6.20 -26.28
C SER A 393 61.98 7.02 -27.45
N GLY A 394 61.18 7.79 -28.20
CA GLY A 394 61.70 8.53 -29.38
C GLY A 394 61.26 9.98 -29.60
N PHE A 395 60.41 10.57 -28.75
CA PHE A 395 59.86 11.92 -29.02
C PHE A 395 60.68 13.09 -28.44
N GLY A 396 61.82 12.82 -27.78
CA GLY A 396 62.63 13.84 -27.09
C GLY A 396 63.96 14.25 -27.74
N ALA A 397 64.39 13.63 -28.83
CA ALA A 397 65.70 13.91 -29.42
C ALA A 397 65.68 13.86 -30.94
N ARG A 398 65.34 14.98 -31.59
CA ARG A 398 65.80 15.34 -32.95
C ARG A 398 65.74 16.86 -33.13
N GLY A 399 66.57 17.56 -32.34
CA GLY A 399 67.21 18.79 -32.80
C GLY A 399 68.65 18.42 -33.19
N GLY A 400 69.03 18.63 -34.45
CA GLY A 400 70.41 18.42 -34.93
C GLY A 400 70.50 17.64 -36.26
N GLN A 401 70.61 18.39 -37.35
CA GLN A 401 71.08 18.00 -38.69
C GLN A 401 72.50 17.35 -38.68
N PRO A 402 73.03 16.71 -39.76
CA PRO A 402 73.01 17.22 -41.14
C PRO A 402 72.82 16.23 -42.29
N SER A 403 72.44 16.84 -43.42
CA SER A 403 72.55 16.35 -44.79
C SER A 403 73.98 15.92 -45.12
N VAL A 404 74.19 14.66 -45.56
CA VAL A 404 75.22 14.31 -46.57
C VAL A 404 74.75 13.11 -47.41
N ALA A 405 74.93 13.30 -48.73
CA ALA A 405 74.87 12.44 -49.89
C ALA A 405 75.01 10.91 -49.74
N HIS A 406 74.24 10.17 -50.56
CA HIS A 406 74.74 9.61 -51.83
C HIS A 406 73.61 9.39 -52.84
#